data_AF-A0A354SEE9-F1
#
_entry.id   AF-A0A354SEE9-F1
#
_cell.length_a   1.000
_cell.length_b   1.000
_cell.length_c   1.000
_cell.angle_alpha   90.00
_cell.angle_beta   90.00
_cell.angle_gamma   90.00
#
_symmetry.space_group_name_H-M   'P 1'
#
loop_
_entity.id
_entity.type
_entity.pdbx_description
1 polymer ?
#
loop_
_entity_poly.entity_id
_entity_poly.type
_entity_poly.pdbx_seq_one_letter_code
_entity_poly.pdbx_strand_id
1 'polypeptide(L)'
;MTRHTIHGWVVIESGANDALKLFTVPGTDRKMRLDRECGPYLVAFAAEYHRLIAPIDKGTFDDWAWSPPRQGRASSGWSDHCAGMAIDLNATKEGSQGSGSLKFWRQPITIVRLKILRRKYKLLEWGGDYSAKNRDPMHWTP
;
A
#
# COMPACT_ATOMS: atom_id res chain seq x y z
N MET A 1 19.33 -14.68 -12.09
CA MET A 1 17.99 -14.57 -12.71
C MET A 1 17.24 -13.45 -12.03
N THR A 2 16.55 -12.60 -12.79
CA THR A 2 15.71 -11.52 -12.25
C THR A 2 14.48 -12.13 -11.56
N ARG A 3 14.24 -11.73 -10.31
CA ARG A 3 13.07 -12.17 -9.53
C ARG A 3 11.91 -11.22 -9.79
N HIS A 4 10.70 -11.76 -9.84
CA HIS A 4 9.48 -10.98 -10.05
C HIS A 4 8.51 -11.18 -8.88
N THR A 5 7.77 -10.13 -8.57
CA THR A 5 6.72 -10.13 -7.54
C THR A 5 5.46 -10.85 -8.00
N ILE A 6 4.47 -10.97 -7.11
CA ILE A 6 3.16 -11.58 -7.39
C ILE A 6 2.52 -10.93 -8.62
N HIS A 7 2.66 -9.61 -8.79
CA HIS A 7 2.16 -8.86 -9.93
C HIS A 7 3.16 -8.70 -11.09
N GLY A 8 4.29 -9.41 -11.04
CA GLY A 8 5.26 -9.43 -12.13
C GLY A 8 6.25 -8.27 -12.15
N TRP A 9 6.32 -7.46 -11.08
CA TRP A 9 7.28 -6.37 -10.97
C TRP A 9 8.68 -6.89 -10.64
N VAL A 10 9.73 -6.23 -11.13
CA VAL A 10 11.11 -6.62 -10.83
C VAL A 10 11.41 -6.36 -9.36
N VAL A 11 11.86 -7.39 -8.64
CA VAL A 11 12.28 -7.28 -7.23
C VAL A 11 13.53 -6.40 -7.13
N ILE A 12 13.50 -5.43 -6.23
CA ILE A 12 14.60 -4.52 -5.97
C ILE A 12 15.36 -4.98 -4.72
N GLU A 13 16.62 -5.38 -4.93
CA GLU A 13 17.47 -6.01 -3.94
C GLU A 13 17.89 -5.08 -2.78
N SER A 14 17.97 -3.79 -3.04
CA SER A 14 18.51 -2.80 -2.10
C SER A 14 17.70 -1.52 -2.10
N GLY A 15 17.48 -0.97 -0.91
CA GLY A 15 16.79 0.31 -0.73
C GLY A 15 17.57 1.50 -1.29
N ALA A 16 18.86 1.31 -1.61
CA ALA A 16 19.73 2.28 -2.26
C ALA A 16 19.69 2.20 -3.80
N ASN A 17 18.95 1.26 -4.37
CA ASN A 17 18.78 1.16 -5.82
C ASN A 17 18.13 2.44 -6.38
N ASP A 18 18.57 2.86 -7.56
CA ASP A 18 18.16 4.09 -8.22
C ASP A 18 16.73 4.05 -8.78
N ALA A 19 16.18 2.85 -9.02
CA ALA A 19 14.76 2.66 -9.30
C ALA A 19 13.87 3.05 -8.11
N LEU A 20 14.42 3.19 -6.89
CA LEU A 20 13.66 3.68 -5.74
C LEU A 20 13.89 5.19 -5.51
N LYS A 21 12.83 5.87 -5.07
CA LYS A 21 12.88 7.26 -4.62
C LYS A 21 12.08 7.44 -3.35
N LEU A 22 12.55 8.35 -2.49
CA LEU A 22 11.82 8.77 -1.29
C LEU A 22 10.88 9.92 -1.65
N PHE A 23 9.59 9.72 -1.43
CA PHE A 23 8.54 10.72 -1.67
C PHE A 23 7.94 11.18 -0.34
N THR A 24 7.65 12.47 -0.23
CA THR A 24 6.88 13.00 0.91
C THR A 24 5.41 12.98 0.52
N VAL A 25 4.54 12.49 1.40
CA VAL A 25 3.09 12.43 1.14
C VAL A 25 2.48 13.80 1.41
N PRO A 26 1.90 14.48 0.39
CA PRO A 26 1.29 15.79 0.56
C PRO A 26 0.26 15.83 1.71
N GLY A 27 0.32 16.90 2.50
CA GLY A 27 -0.51 17.07 3.70
C GLY A 27 0.08 16.43 4.96
N THR A 28 1.25 15.79 4.87
CA THR A 28 1.94 15.15 6.00
C THR A 28 3.46 15.32 5.89
N ASP A 29 4.19 15.02 6.96
CA ASP A 29 5.66 14.86 6.94
C ASP A 29 6.09 13.40 6.69
N ARG A 30 5.15 12.50 6.39
CA ARG A 30 5.41 11.08 6.16
C ARG A 30 6.13 10.90 4.82
N LYS A 31 7.11 9.99 4.81
CA LYS A 31 7.90 9.68 3.62
C LYS A 31 7.81 8.19 3.28
N MET A 32 7.63 7.89 2.00
CA MET A 32 7.53 6.53 1.47
C MET A 32 8.62 6.31 0.43
N ARG A 33 9.35 5.20 0.57
CA ARG A 33 10.30 4.75 -0.44
C ARG A 33 9.56 3.86 -1.43
N LEU A 34 9.47 4.29 -2.67
CA LEU A 34 8.67 3.65 -3.72
C LEU A 34 9.45 3.59 -5.01
N ASP A 35 8.96 2.80 -5.96
CA ASP A 35 9.41 2.86 -7.34
C ASP A 35 9.38 4.30 -7.87
N ARG A 36 10.40 4.68 -8.63
CA ARG A 36 10.61 6.05 -9.10
C ARG A 36 9.52 6.49 -10.06
N GLU A 37 9.04 5.59 -10.91
CA GLU A 37 8.06 5.89 -11.95
C GLU A 37 6.63 5.79 -11.43
N CYS A 38 6.33 4.74 -10.65
CA CYS A 38 4.99 4.54 -10.09
C CYS A 38 4.74 5.33 -8.80
N GLY A 39 5.80 5.66 -8.05
CA GLY A 39 5.74 6.35 -6.75
C GLY A 39 4.85 7.59 -6.71
N PRO A 40 4.87 8.51 -7.71
CA PRO A 40 3.95 9.65 -7.75
C PRO A 40 2.47 9.27 -7.71
N TYR A 41 2.08 8.17 -8.34
CA TYR A 41 0.70 7.70 -8.37
C TYR A 41 0.25 7.16 -7.00
N LEU A 42 1.09 6.32 -6.38
CA LEU A 42 0.86 5.78 -5.04
C LEU A 42 0.84 6.88 -3.97
N VAL A 43 1.72 7.88 -4.08
CA VAL A 43 1.78 9.02 -3.15
C VAL A 43 0.55 9.92 -3.30
N ALA A 44 0.07 10.14 -4.53
CA ALA A 44 -1.15 10.87 -4.77
C ALA A 44 -2.35 10.16 -4.12
N PHE A 45 -2.43 8.83 -4.24
CA PHE A 45 -3.45 8.04 -3.55
C PHE A 45 -3.33 8.17 -2.03
N ALA A 46 -2.13 8.04 -1.47
CA ALA A 46 -1.88 8.16 -0.02
C ALA A 46 -2.29 9.53 0.54
N ALA A 47 -2.05 10.62 -0.20
CA ALA A 47 -2.47 11.97 0.20
C ALA A 47 -4.00 12.12 0.23
N GLU A 48 -4.71 11.54 -0.73
CA GLU A 48 -6.17 11.58 -0.72
C GLU A 48 -6.78 10.64 0.30
N TYR A 49 -6.17 9.48 0.52
CA TYR A 49 -6.49 8.61 1.64
C TYR A 49 -6.35 9.36 2.97
N HIS A 50 -5.23 10.05 3.18
CA HIS A 50 -4.97 10.85 4.38
C HIS A 50 -6.08 11.87 4.64
N ARG A 51 -6.50 12.57 3.59
CA ARG A 51 -7.52 13.63 3.66
C ARG A 51 -8.94 13.11 3.83
N LEU A 52 -9.26 11.99 3.19
CA LEU A 52 -10.64 11.51 3.06
C LEU A 52 -10.95 10.33 3.98
N ILE A 53 -10.05 9.37 4.11
CA ILE A 53 -10.33 8.12 4.81
C ILE A 53 -9.91 8.21 6.27
N ALA A 54 -8.61 8.32 6.51
CA ALA A 54 -8.05 8.39 7.85
C ALA A 54 -6.67 9.06 7.82
N PRO A 55 -6.32 9.85 8.85
CA PRO A 55 -5.01 10.45 8.92
C PRO A 55 -3.90 9.38 9.07
N ILE A 56 -2.76 9.55 8.39
CA ILE A 56 -1.60 8.63 8.42
C ILE A 56 -0.40 9.24 9.18
N ASP A 57 -0.51 10.52 9.55
CA ASP A 57 0.51 11.30 10.24
C ASP A 57 0.34 11.29 11.77
N LYS A 58 -0.67 10.57 12.29
CA LYS A 58 -0.96 10.52 13.74
C LYS A 58 -0.55 9.19 14.34
N GLY A 59 0.32 9.25 15.36
CA GLY A 59 0.78 8.07 16.10
C GLY A 59 1.97 7.37 15.43
N THR A 60 2.07 6.06 15.63
CA THR A 60 3.15 5.21 15.11
C THR A 60 3.31 5.36 13.60
N PHE A 61 4.55 5.38 13.12
CA PHE A 61 4.82 5.27 11.69
C PHE A 61 4.62 3.82 11.27
N ASP A 62 3.45 3.53 10.72
CA ASP A 62 3.04 2.19 10.25
C ASP A 62 2.62 2.18 8.78
N ASP A 63 3.03 3.20 8.03
CA ASP A 63 2.92 3.24 6.59
C ASP A 63 4.05 2.40 5.96
N TRP A 64 3.72 1.21 5.47
CA TRP A 64 4.70 0.29 4.88
C TRP A 64 4.78 0.50 3.38
N ALA A 65 5.98 0.79 2.88
CA ALA A 65 6.27 1.00 1.45
C ALA A 65 7.27 -0.06 0.98
N TRP A 66 8.36 0.31 0.31
CA TRP A 66 9.39 -0.65 -0.07
C TRP A 66 9.93 -1.45 1.13
N SER A 67 10.14 -2.76 0.93
CA SER A 67 10.80 -3.65 1.89
C SER A 67 11.89 -4.48 1.22
N PRO A 68 12.96 -4.87 1.93
CA PRO A 68 13.94 -5.82 1.41
C PRO A 68 13.29 -7.10 0.87
N PRO A 69 13.96 -7.83 -0.06
CA PRO A 69 13.40 -9.04 -0.67
C PRO A 69 12.86 -10.04 0.37
N ARG A 70 11.55 -10.29 0.29
CA ARG A 70 10.83 -11.27 1.10
C ARG A 70 9.64 -11.85 0.34
N GLN A 71 9.18 -13.01 0.78
CA GLN A 71 7.91 -13.56 0.31
C GLN A 71 6.72 -12.76 0.89
N GLY A 72 5.59 -12.81 0.19
CA GLY A 72 4.32 -12.30 0.70
C GLY A 72 3.89 -13.04 1.97
N ARG A 73 3.18 -12.37 2.87
CA ARG A 73 2.75 -12.99 4.14
C ARG A 73 1.79 -14.16 3.92
N ALA A 74 1.03 -14.12 2.82
CA ALA A 74 0.02 -15.10 2.45
C ALA A 74 0.35 -15.86 1.15
N SER A 75 1.57 -15.74 0.62
CA SER A 75 1.95 -16.27 -0.69
C SER A 75 3.41 -16.75 -0.69
N SER A 76 3.72 -17.78 -1.48
CA SER A 76 5.10 -18.20 -1.75
C SER A 76 5.81 -17.29 -2.77
N GLY A 77 5.09 -16.38 -3.43
CA GLY A 77 5.64 -15.38 -4.35
C GLY A 77 6.29 -14.18 -3.63
N TRP A 78 7.13 -13.43 -4.36
CA TRP A 78 7.77 -12.22 -3.85
C TRP A 78 6.73 -11.10 -3.66
N SER A 79 6.81 -10.38 -2.54
CA SER A 79 5.86 -9.30 -2.22
C SER A 79 6.05 -8.10 -3.15
N ASP A 80 4.98 -7.41 -3.53
CA ASP A 80 5.05 -6.17 -4.34
C ASP A 80 5.73 -5.01 -3.61
N HIS A 81 5.79 -5.05 -2.28
CA HIS A 81 6.65 -4.16 -1.49
C HIS A 81 8.12 -4.31 -1.87
N CYS A 82 8.58 -5.48 -2.32
CA CYS A 82 9.96 -5.69 -2.72
C CYS A 82 10.32 -4.99 -4.04
N ALA A 83 9.34 -4.58 -4.84
CA ALA A 83 9.53 -3.76 -6.03
C ALA A 83 9.26 -2.27 -5.79
N GLY A 84 8.86 -1.87 -4.57
CA GLY A 84 8.43 -0.50 -4.30
C GLY A 84 7.08 -0.15 -4.97
N MET A 85 6.31 -1.18 -5.32
CA MET A 85 5.04 -1.06 -6.05
C MET A 85 3.82 -1.21 -5.14
N ALA A 86 4.00 -1.38 -3.83
CA ALA A 86 2.90 -1.47 -2.89
C ALA A 86 3.05 -0.53 -1.70
N ILE A 87 1.90 -0.10 -1.17
CA ILE A 87 1.79 0.63 0.08
C ILE A 87 0.73 -0.01 0.98
N ASP A 88 1.03 -0.07 2.28
CA ASP A 88 0.06 -0.32 3.33
C ASP A 88 -0.04 0.95 4.18
N LEU A 89 -1.23 1.54 4.26
CA LEU A 89 -1.46 2.78 5.04
C LEU A 89 -2.05 2.42 6.40
N ASN A 90 -1.71 3.11 7.50
CA ASN A 90 -2.30 2.82 8.84
C ASN A 90 -2.32 1.32 9.24
N ALA A 91 -1.26 0.56 8.87
CA ALA A 91 -1.27 -0.91 8.90
C ALA A 91 -1.55 -1.53 10.27
N THR A 92 -1.18 -0.84 11.36
CA THR A 92 -1.36 -1.34 12.73
C THR A 92 -2.71 -0.96 13.35
N LYS A 93 -3.37 0.08 12.84
CA LYS A 93 -4.65 0.59 13.39
C LYS A 93 -5.86 0.02 12.70
N GLU A 94 -5.86 0.04 11.37
CA GLU A 94 -6.99 -0.39 10.56
C GLU A 94 -6.81 -1.83 10.05
N GLY A 95 -5.80 -2.52 10.58
CA GLY A 95 -5.64 -3.97 10.69
C GLY A 95 -4.90 -4.65 9.54
N SER A 96 -3.67 -5.08 9.81
CA SER A 96 -2.89 -6.02 8.99
C SER A 96 -3.67 -7.32 8.74
N GLN A 97 -3.45 -7.96 7.58
CA GLN A 97 -4.03 -9.25 7.13
C GLN A 97 -5.03 -9.94 8.09
N GLY A 98 -6.32 -9.94 7.71
CA GLY A 98 -7.41 -10.56 8.47
C GLY A 98 -8.78 -9.92 8.23
N SER A 99 -9.84 -10.50 8.81
CA SER A 99 -11.22 -9.99 8.67
C SER A 99 -11.63 -8.99 9.76
N GLY A 100 -10.85 -8.87 10.83
CA GLY A 100 -11.13 -7.97 11.96
C GLY A 100 -11.16 -6.49 11.60
N SER A 101 -10.42 -6.10 10.56
CA SER A 101 -10.29 -4.74 10.01
C SER A 101 -11.50 -4.25 9.22
N LEU A 102 -12.35 -5.15 8.72
CA LEU A 102 -13.45 -4.75 7.82
C LEU A 102 -14.51 -3.88 8.50
N LYS A 103 -14.59 -3.84 9.84
CA LYS A 103 -15.56 -2.98 10.55
C LYS A 103 -15.31 -1.50 10.25
N PHE A 104 -14.05 -1.06 10.23
CA PHE A 104 -13.68 0.30 9.85
C PHE A 104 -14.13 0.62 8.43
N TRP A 105 -13.78 -0.26 7.50
CA TRP A 105 -14.07 -0.10 6.08
C TRP A 105 -15.57 -0.15 5.73
N ARG A 106 -16.38 -0.81 6.56
CA ARG A 106 -17.84 -0.92 6.38
C ARG A 106 -18.62 0.28 6.91
N GLN A 107 -17.97 1.23 7.58
CA GLN A 107 -18.65 2.46 8.01
C GLN A 107 -19.20 3.22 6.77
N PRO A 108 -20.45 3.75 6.80
CA PRO A 108 -21.10 4.31 5.62
C PRO A 108 -20.30 5.41 4.90
N ILE A 109 -19.63 6.28 5.66
CA ILE A 109 -18.83 7.37 5.10
C ILE A 109 -17.52 6.82 4.52
N THR A 110 -16.84 5.93 5.25
CA THR A 110 -15.58 5.30 4.83
C THR A 110 -15.75 4.53 3.54
N ILE A 111 -16.81 3.71 3.41
CA ILE A 111 -17.04 2.90 2.21
C ILE A 111 -17.37 3.77 0.98
N VAL A 112 -18.09 4.89 1.16
CA VAL A 112 -18.37 5.83 0.05
C VAL A 112 -17.10 6.52 -0.42
N ARG A 113 -16.28 7.01 0.52
CA ARG A 113 -15.01 7.66 0.20
C ARG A 113 -14.03 6.68 -0.45
N LEU A 114 -13.96 5.43 0.03
CA LEU A 114 -13.20 4.35 -0.57
C LEU A 114 -13.62 4.13 -2.03
N LYS A 115 -14.92 4.04 -2.31
CA LYS A 115 -15.44 3.88 -3.67
C LYS A 115 -15.04 5.05 -4.59
N ILE A 116 -15.03 6.28 -4.09
CA ILE A 116 -14.59 7.46 -4.85
C ILE A 116 -13.11 7.33 -5.21
N LEU A 117 -12.26 7.02 -4.22
CA LEU A 117 -10.83 6.84 -4.45
C LEU A 117 -10.56 5.71 -5.44
N ARG A 118 -11.22 4.55 -5.28
CA ARG A 118 -11.05 3.42 -6.20
C ARG A 118 -11.45 3.74 -7.65
N ARG A 119 -12.43 4.62 -7.88
CA ARG A 119 -12.78 5.07 -9.24
C ARG A 119 -11.72 6.00 -9.83
N LYS A 120 -11.15 6.88 -9.00
CA LYS A 120 -10.10 7.82 -9.41
C LYS A 120 -8.78 7.12 -9.66
N TYR A 121 -8.42 6.18 -8.78
CA TYR A 121 -7.17 5.42 -8.81
C TYR A 121 -7.42 3.99 -9.32
N LYS A 122 -8.02 3.89 -10.52
CA LYS A 122 -8.52 2.63 -11.10
C LYS A 122 -7.46 1.56 -11.38
N LEU A 123 -6.18 1.94 -11.40
CA LEU A 123 -5.10 0.98 -11.59
C LEU A 123 -4.75 0.27 -10.28
N LEU A 124 -5.15 0.82 -9.13
CA LEU A 124 -4.85 0.18 -7.84
C LEU A 124 -5.84 -0.96 -7.57
N GLU A 125 -5.26 -2.13 -7.37
CA GLU A 125 -5.86 -3.23 -6.66
C GLU A 125 -5.91 -2.92 -5.15
N TRP A 126 -6.98 -3.39 -4.50
CA TRP A 126 -7.17 -3.24 -3.06
C TRP A 126 -7.18 -4.61 -2.40
N GLY A 127 -6.28 -4.85 -1.44
CA GLY A 127 -6.21 -6.13 -0.73
C GLY A 127 -7.44 -6.46 0.12
N GLY A 128 -8.34 -5.50 0.35
CA GLY A 128 -9.65 -5.76 0.96
C GLY A 128 -10.57 -6.64 0.11
N ASP A 129 -10.35 -6.67 -1.22
CA ASP A 129 -11.10 -7.50 -2.16
C ASP A 129 -10.57 -8.94 -2.25
N TYR A 130 -9.41 -9.24 -1.65
CA TYR A 130 -8.86 -10.59 -1.67
C TYR A 130 -9.75 -11.59 -0.93
N SER A 131 -9.49 -12.87 -1.22
CA SER A 131 -10.16 -13.99 -0.56
C SER A 131 -10.06 -13.87 0.96
N ALA A 132 -11.04 -14.41 1.70
CA ALA A 132 -11.09 -14.28 3.15
C ALA A 132 -9.79 -14.75 3.85
N LYS A 133 -9.06 -15.70 3.26
CA LYS A 133 -7.79 -16.23 3.75
C LYS A 133 -6.62 -15.25 3.58
N ASN A 134 -6.64 -14.44 2.53
CA ASN A 134 -5.53 -13.57 2.12
C ASN A 134 -5.85 -12.08 2.24
N ARG A 135 -7.04 -11.74 2.76
CA ARG A 135 -7.54 -10.37 2.85
C ARG A 135 -6.59 -9.47 3.61
N ASP A 136 -6.22 -8.35 2.99
CA ASP A 136 -5.36 -7.32 3.56
C ASP A 136 -5.89 -5.91 3.23
N PRO A 137 -6.83 -5.37 4.02
CA PRO A 137 -7.52 -4.13 3.67
C PRO A 137 -6.63 -2.88 3.68
N MET A 138 -5.40 -2.97 4.15
CA MET A 138 -4.47 -1.85 4.11
C MET A 138 -3.64 -1.83 2.84
N HIS A 139 -3.61 -2.95 2.09
CA HIS A 139 -2.75 -3.15 0.94
C HIS A 139 -3.28 -2.51 -0.34
N TRP A 140 -2.39 -1.81 -1.03
CA TRP A 140 -2.61 -1.18 -2.33
C TRP A 140 -1.43 -1.43 -3.25
N THR A 141 -1.71 -1.96 -4.44
CA THR A 141 -0.71 -2.19 -5.50
C THR A 141 -1.34 -1.92 -6.87
N PRO A 142 -0.60 -1.36 -7.84
CA PRO A 142 -0.97 -1.38 -9.25
C PRO A 142 -0.87 -2.79 -9.86
#